data_AF-A0A9E4I2D9-F1
#
_entry.id   AF-A0A9E4I2D9-F1
#
_cell.length_a   1.000
_cell.length_b   1.000
_cell.length_c   1.000
_cell.angle_alpha   90.00
_cell.angle_beta   90.00
_cell.angle_gamma   90.00
#
_symmetry.space_group_name_H-M   'P 1'
#
loop_
_entity.id
_entity.type
_entity.pdbx_description
1 polymer ?
#
loop_
_entity_poly.entity_id
_entity_poly.type
_entity_poly.pdbx_seq_one_letter_code
_entity_poly.pdbx_strand_id
1 'polypeptide(L)' 'MPSHRGKGLGKFLIVELMRHPDLRDVTGWMLSTHNLHHLYRQFGFKDAEQGRHLVMTRTEMDSAKP' A
#
# COMPACT_ATOMS: atom_id res chain seq x y z
N MET A 1 -10.80 14.04 -9.70
CA MET A 1 -10.14 15.36 -9.78
C MET A 1 -8.62 15.20 -9.92
N PRO A 2 -7.99 15.59 -11.04
CA PRO A 2 -6.53 15.54 -11.23
C PRO A 2 -5.73 16.42 -10.26
N SER A 3 -6.35 17.48 -9.74
CA SER A 3 -5.77 18.54 -8.89
C SER A 3 -5.26 18.10 -7.50
N HIS A 4 -5.45 16.83 -7.15
CA HIS A 4 -4.99 16.25 -5.87
C HIS A 4 -3.86 15.24 -6.05
N ARG A 5 -3.44 14.98 -7.30
CA ARG A 5 -2.26 14.13 -7.59
C ARG A 5 -0.97 14.85 -7.16
N GLY A 6 0.05 14.09 -6.78
CA GLY A 6 1.35 14.64 -6.37
C GLY A 6 1.42 15.20 -4.95
N LYS A 7 0.31 15.22 -4.20
CA LYS A 7 0.26 15.74 -2.81
C LYS A 7 0.59 14.71 -1.73
N GLY A 8 1.13 13.54 -2.10
CA GLY A 8 1.48 12.48 -1.15
C GLY A 8 0.29 11.79 -0.46
N LEU A 9 -0.96 12.05 -0.86
CA LEU A 9 -2.16 11.51 -0.22
C LEU A 9 -2.21 9.97 -0.20
N GLY A 10 -1.68 9.30 -1.24
CA GLY A 10 -1.57 7.84 -1.26
C GLY A 10 -0.64 7.29 -0.18
N LYS A 11 0.52 7.95 0.03
CA LYS A 11 1.46 7.61 1.11
C LYS A 11 0.81 7.85 2.47
N PHE A 12 0.14 9.00 2.65
CA PHE A 12 -0.57 9.31 3.88
C PHE A 12 -1.63 8.25 4.23
N LEU A 13 -2.45 7.87 3.26
CA LEU A 13 -3.51 6.87 3.46
C LEU A 13 -2.93 5.53 3.91
N ILE A 14 -1.89 5.03 3.25
CA ILE A 14 -1.27 3.75 3.60
C ILE A 14 -0.66 3.80 5.00
N VAL A 15 0.04 4.88 5.35
CA VAL A 15 0.61 5.04 6.70
C VAL A 15 -0.48 5.02 7.77
N GLU A 16 -1.59 5.73 7.54
CA GLU A 16 -2.69 5.80 8.49
C GLU A 16 -3.42 4.47 8.63
N LEU A 17 -3.68 3.80 7.49
CA LEU A 17 -4.32 2.49 7.44
C LEU A 17 -3.57 1.44 8.28
N MET A 18 -2.24 1.48 8.27
CA MET A 18 -1.41 0.55 9.03
C MET A 18 -1.30 0.89 10.52
N ARG A 19 -1.44 2.16 10.87
CA ARG A 19 -1.43 2.62 12.26
C ARG A 19 -2.78 2.47 12.94
N HIS A 20 -3.85 2.27 12.17
CA HIS A 20 -5.19 2.19 12.71
C HIS A 20 -5.32 0.95 13.63
N PRO A 21 -5.68 1.14 14.92
CA PRO A 21 -5.69 0.05 15.90
C PRO A 21 -6.64 -1.08 15.52
N ASP A 22 -7.78 -0.75 14.91
CA ASP A 22 -8.79 -1.75 14.52
C ASP A 22 -8.33 -2.64 13.34
N LEU A 23 -7.30 -2.23 12.62
CA LEU A 23 -6.75 -2.98 11.47
C LEU A 23 -5.51 -3.78 11.89
N ARG A 24 -5.23 -3.85 13.21
CA ARG A 24 -4.06 -4.53 13.74
C ARG A 24 -4.08 -6.05 13.49
N ASP A 25 -5.24 -6.66 13.29
CA ASP A 25 -5.32 -8.10 13.06
C ASP A 25 -5.43 -8.45 11.57
N VAL A 26 -5.41 -7.44 10.69
CA VAL A 26 -5.38 -7.64 9.24
C VAL A 26 -3.98 -8.03 8.80
N THR A 27 -3.83 -9.28 8.35
CA THR A 27 -2.54 -9.87 7.97
C THR A 27 -2.18 -9.66 6.49
N GLY A 28 -3.17 -9.40 5.64
CA GLY A 28 -3.01 -9.31 4.20
C GLY A 28 -3.81 -8.16 3.58
N TRP A 29 -3.18 -7.49 2.63
CA TRP A 29 -3.75 -6.34 1.91
C TRP A 29 -3.67 -6.59 0.42
N MET A 30 -4.72 -6.22 -0.31
CA MET A 30 -4.76 -6.23 -1.76
C MET A 30 -5.28 -4.89 -2.27
N LEU A 31 -4.62 -4.32 -3.28
CA LEU A 31 -5.10 -3.13 -3.96
C LEU A 31 -4.89 -3.24 -5.47
N SER A 32 -5.72 -2.52 -6.22
CA SER A 32 -5.50 -2.29 -7.66
C SER A 32 -5.24 -0.81 -7.87
N THR A 33 -4.21 -0.48 -8.63
CA THR A 33 -3.91 0.88 -9.07
C THR A 33 -3.64 0.86 -10.57
N HIS A 34 -3.91 1.95 -11.27
CA HIS A 34 -3.62 2.04 -12.70
C HIS A 34 -2.15 2.43 -12.98
N ASN A 35 -1.63 3.48 -12.30
CA ASN A 35 -0.31 4.07 -12.64
C ASN A 35 0.64 4.28 -11.46
N LEU A 36 0.27 3.85 -10.25
CA LEU A 36 1.01 4.13 -9.01
C LEU A 36 1.65 2.89 -8.39
N HIS A 37 1.89 1.84 -9.18
CA HIS A 37 2.46 0.59 -8.66
C HIS A 37 3.80 0.82 -7.94
N HIS A 38 4.66 1.67 -8.50
CA HIS A 38 5.96 2.01 -7.91
C HIS A 38 5.86 2.61 -6.50
N LEU A 39 4.82 3.42 -6.22
CA LEU A 39 4.60 4.03 -4.91
C LEU A 39 4.31 2.95 -3.87
N TYR A 40 3.39 2.04 -4.17
CA TYR A 40 2.99 0.99 -3.22
C TYR A 40 4.08 -0.03 -2.96
N ARG A 41 4.96 -0.28 -3.95
CA ARG A 41 6.14 -1.14 -3.74
C ARG A 41 7.09 -0.64 -2.66
N GLN A 42 7.15 0.69 -2.43
CA GLN A 42 7.93 1.27 -1.32
C GLN A 42 7.39 0.87 0.06
N PHE A 43 6.13 0.45 0.12
CA PHE A 43 5.45 0.01 1.33
C PHE A 43 5.40 -1.52 1.46
N GLY A 44 6.19 -2.26 0.69
CA GLY A 44 6.21 -3.73 0.76
C GLY A 44 5.15 -4.44 -0.10
N PHE A 45 4.32 -3.71 -0.86
CA PHE A 45 3.44 -4.33 -1.83
C PHE A 45 4.23 -4.96 -2.99
N LYS A 46 3.78 -6.13 -3.44
CA LYS A 46 4.36 -6.90 -4.56
C LYS A 46 3.29 -7.17 -5.60
N ASP A 47 3.70 -7.38 -6.84
CA ASP A 47 2.77 -7.76 -7.91
C ASP A 47 2.17 -9.15 -7.59
N ALA A 48 0.85 -9.24 -7.64
CA ALA A 48 0.15 -10.53 -7.60
C ALA A 48 0.44 -11.31 -8.88
N GLU A 49 0.21 -12.63 -8.87
CA GLU A 49 0.55 -13.53 -10.00
C GLU A 49 0.00 -13.06 -11.36
N GLN A 50 -1.14 -12.36 -11.39
CA GLN A 50 -1.75 -11.84 -12.61
C GLN A 50 -1.43 -10.36 -12.93
N GLY A 51 -0.50 -9.73 -12.20
CA GLY A 51 0.05 -8.39 -12.47
C GLY A 51 -0.91 -7.20 -12.31
N ARG A 52 -2.22 -7.44 -12.21
CA ARG A 52 -3.25 -6.37 -12.08
C ARG A 52 -3.42 -5.85 -10.65
N HIS A 53 -3.02 -6.64 -9.69
CA HIS A 53 -3.18 -6.36 -8.27
C HIS A 53 -1.82 -6.33 -7.59
N LEU A 54 -1.77 -5.58 -6.50
CA LEU A 54 -0.66 -5.53 -5.59
C LEU A 54 -1.11 -6.16 -4.28
N VAL A 55 -0.29 -7.06 -3.75
CA VAL A 55 -0.52 -7.74 -2.48
C VAL A 55 0.60 -7.42 -1.50
N MET A 56 0.25 -7.33 -0.22
CA MET A 56 1.22 -7.10 0.85
C MET A 56 0.80 -7.95 2.05
N THR A 57 1.76 -8.67 2.63
CA THR A 57 1.57 -9.25 3.97
C THR A 57 2.17 -8.35 5.01
N ARG A 58 1.53 -8.24 6.17
CA ARG A 58 1.97 -7.30 7.20
C ARG A 58 3.42 -7.55 7.67
N THR A 59 3.84 -8.80 7.76
CA THR A 59 5.21 -9.21 8.09
C THR A 59 6.26 -8.64 7.12
N GLU A 60 5.91 -8.46 5.84
CA GLU A 60 6.80 -7.87 4.84
C GLU A 60 6.95 -6.36 5.02
N MET A 61 5.95 -5.70 5.61
CA MET A 61 5.95 -4.26 5.81
C MET A 61 6.69 -3.83 7.08
N ASP A 62 6.62 -4.61 8.16
CA ASP A 62 7.43 -4.36 9.36
C ASP A 62 8.95 -4.41 9.05
N SER A 63 9.31 -5.11 7.96
CA SER A 63 10.66 -5.16 7.40
C SER A 63 10.94 -4.06 6.36
N ALA A 64 9.90 -3.41 5.82
CA ALA A 64 10.01 -2.33 4.84
C ALA A 64 10.25 -1.00 5.56
N LYS A 65 11.47 -0.47 5.43
CA LYS A 65 11.89 0.79 6.04
C LYS A 65 11.04 1.97 5.51
N PRO A 66 10.55 2.90 6.37
CA PRO A 66 9.72 4.04 5.96
C PRO A 66 10.44 5.11 5.12
#